data_AF-A0A7C8HW97-F1
#
_entry.id   AF-A0A7C8HW97-F1
#
_cell.length_a   1.000
_cell.length_b   1.000
_cell.length_c   1.000
_cell.angle_alpha   90.00
_cell.angle_beta   90.00
_cell.angle_gamma   90.00
#
_symmetry.space_group_name_H-M   'P 1'
#
loop_
_entity.id
_entity.type
_entity.pdbx_description
1 polymer ?
#
loop_
_entity_poly.entity_id
_entity_poly.type
_entity_poly.pdbx_seq_one_letter_code
_entity_poly.pdbx_strand_id
1 'polypeptide(L)'
;MIGISKLYCGQVEPSDALRYGRDSGKLPSHLLQFSKDKKPVVVWNMTQRCNLKCVHCYAHAVDPEKHEDLISTDKGKEIIDDLAQYGAPVMLFSGGEPLVRKDLVELAKHATDKGMRAVISTNGTLITKEKARELKEVGLSYVGISLDGMEDVHNKFRGVPNAFKKSTRRY
;
A
#
# COMPACT_ATOMS: atom_id res chain seq x y z
N MET A 1 -10.86 5.46 38.34
CA MET A 1 -9.50 5.35 38.89
C MET A 1 -8.56 6.14 37.98
N ILE A 2 -8.13 7.33 38.40
CA ILE A 2 -7.31 8.25 37.58
C ILE A 2 -5.90 7.65 37.42
N GLY A 3 -5.40 7.59 36.18
CA GLY A 3 -4.02 7.15 35.91
C GLY A 3 -3.02 8.19 36.41
N ILE A 4 -2.33 7.91 37.51
CA ILE A 4 -1.33 8.80 38.11
C ILE A 4 -0.22 9.13 37.10
N SER A 5 0.22 8.14 36.31
CA SER A 5 1.21 8.32 35.24
C SER A 5 0.73 9.29 34.15
N LYS A 6 -0.55 9.24 33.77
CA LYS A 6 -1.14 10.20 32.82
C LYS A 6 -1.22 11.61 33.40
N LEU A 7 -1.57 11.72 34.68
CA LEU A 7 -1.69 13.01 35.38
C LEU A 7 -0.34 13.71 35.55
N TYR A 8 0.71 12.97 35.95
CA TYR A 8 2.03 13.54 36.24
C TYR A 8 2.98 13.56 35.05
N CYS A 9 2.90 12.58 34.15
CA CYS A 9 3.87 12.39 33.07
C CYS A 9 3.28 12.63 31.68
N GLY A 10 1.97 12.88 31.56
CA GLY A 10 1.28 12.99 30.26
C GLY A 10 1.31 11.70 29.41
N GLN A 11 1.77 10.59 29.99
CA GLN A 11 1.93 9.30 29.32
C GLN A 11 0.60 8.55 29.31
N VAL A 12 0.21 8.03 28.15
CA VAL A 12 -1.00 7.20 28.01
C VAL A 12 -0.59 5.74 28.10
N GLU A 13 -1.11 5.03 29.10
CA GLU A 13 -0.79 3.63 29.35
C GLU A 13 -1.79 2.68 28.64
N PRO A 14 -1.43 1.42 28.38
CA PRO A 14 -2.36 0.41 27.87
C PRO A 14 -3.65 0.29 28.71
N SER A 15 -3.53 0.44 30.03
CA SER A 15 -4.68 0.44 30.94
C SER A 15 -5.63 1.61 30.74
N ASP A 16 -5.13 2.76 30.26
CA ASP A 16 -5.97 3.94 30.00
C ASP A 16 -6.83 3.75 28.74
N ALA A 17 -6.28 3.13 27.69
CA ALA A 17 -7.04 2.75 26.50
C ALA A 17 -8.20 1.78 26.87
N LEU A 18 -7.95 0.84 27.78
CA LEU A 18 -8.97 -0.09 28.26
C LEU A 18 -10.06 0.60 29.11
N ARG A 19 -9.72 1.67 29.85
CA ARG A 19 -10.59 2.36 30.81
C ARG A 19 -11.40 3.52 30.25
N TYR A 20 -10.85 4.30 29.31
CA TYR A 20 -11.41 5.60 28.92
C TYR A 20 -11.95 5.68 27.49
N GLY A 21 -12.00 4.55 26.80
CA GLY A 21 -12.54 4.45 25.44
C GLY A 21 -11.47 4.00 24.46
N ARG A 22 -11.87 3.05 23.60
CA ARG A 22 -11.01 2.33 22.68
C ARG A 22 -11.31 2.74 21.23
N ASP A 23 -11.48 4.03 20.95
CA ASP A 23 -11.75 4.50 19.59
C ASP A 23 -10.44 4.93 18.91
N SER A 24 -10.20 4.39 17.73
CA SER A 24 -8.91 4.43 17.04
C SER A 24 -8.50 5.85 16.68
N GLY A 25 -9.46 6.70 16.33
CA GLY A 25 -9.24 8.12 16.02
C GLY A 25 -8.79 8.99 17.21
N LYS A 26 -8.82 8.46 18.45
CA LYS A 26 -8.41 9.18 19.67
C LYS A 26 -7.18 8.58 20.35
N LEU A 27 -6.70 7.43 19.87
CA LEU A 27 -5.56 6.74 20.43
C LEU A 27 -4.28 7.11 19.66
N PRO A 28 -3.13 7.29 20.35
CA PRO A 28 -1.85 7.40 19.67
C PRO A 28 -1.51 6.08 18.96
N SER A 29 -0.71 6.16 17.89
CA SER A 29 -0.42 5.02 17.00
C SER A 29 0.07 3.76 17.71
N HIS A 30 0.92 3.91 18.74
CA HIS A 30 1.48 2.82 19.54
C HIS A 30 0.48 2.15 20.51
N LEU A 31 -0.77 2.64 20.59
CA LEU A 31 -1.85 2.06 21.39
C LEU A 31 -3.02 1.56 20.52
N LEU A 32 -2.96 1.70 19.19
CA LEU A 32 -4.03 1.29 18.29
C LEU A 32 -4.37 -0.21 18.39
N GLN A 33 -3.43 -1.06 18.82
CA GLN A 33 -3.69 -2.48 19.06
C GLN A 33 -4.76 -2.74 20.13
N PHE A 34 -4.98 -1.76 21.03
CA PHE A 34 -5.99 -1.83 22.09
C PHE A 34 -7.34 -1.23 21.70
N SER A 35 -7.47 -0.70 20.48
CA SER A 35 -8.72 -0.13 19.97
C SER A 35 -9.80 -1.20 19.76
N LYS A 36 -11.06 -0.91 20.10
CA LYS A 36 -12.21 -1.81 19.89
C LYS A 36 -12.72 -1.75 18.46
N ASP A 37 -12.55 -0.59 17.83
CA ASP A 37 -12.96 -0.25 16.47
C ASP A 37 -11.79 -0.38 15.48
N LYS A 38 -10.72 -1.10 15.85
CA LYS A 38 -9.56 -1.27 14.96
C LYS A 38 -10.01 -1.85 13.61
N LYS A 39 -9.58 -1.21 12.54
CA LYS A 39 -9.81 -1.65 11.16
C LYS A 39 -8.48 -2.04 10.54
N PRO A 40 -8.43 -3.09 9.71
CA PRO A 40 -7.20 -3.57 9.11
C PRO A 40 -6.73 -2.61 8.01
N VAL A 41 -5.42 -2.54 7.82
CA VAL A 41 -4.86 -2.11 6.54
C VAL A 41 -5.07 -3.24 5.55
N VAL A 42 -5.64 -2.94 4.39
CA VAL A 42 -5.88 -3.95 3.35
C VAL A 42 -4.81 -3.82 2.28
N VAL A 43 -4.11 -4.94 2.04
CA VAL A 43 -3.14 -5.10 0.97
C VAL A 43 -3.80 -5.89 -0.14
N TRP A 44 -4.02 -5.27 -1.29
CA TRP A 44 -4.60 -5.93 -2.44
C TRP A 44 -3.52 -6.27 -3.48
N ASN A 45 -3.26 -7.57 -3.65
CA ASN A 45 -2.48 -8.08 -4.79
C ASN A 45 -3.38 -8.06 -6.04
N MET A 46 -3.45 -6.90 -6.71
CA MET A 46 -4.44 -6.65 -7.77
C MET A 46 -4.12 -7.31 -9.11
N THR A 47 -2.91 -7.85 -9.24
CA THR A 47 -2.43 -8.55 -10.42
C THR A 47 -1.37 -9.58 -10.04
N GLN A 48 -1.24 -10.65 -10.81
CA GLN A 48 -0.07 -11.54 -10.77
C GLN A 48 0.97 -11.15 -11.82
N ARG A 49 0.67 -10.20 -12.70
CA ARG A 49 1.54 -9.78 -13.80
C ARG A 49 2.66 -8.90 -13.30
N CYS A 50 3.90 -9.16 -13.71
CA CYS A 50 5.05 -8.35 -13.33
C CYS A 50 6.06 -8.26 -14.47
N ASN A 51 6.65 -7.08 -14.63
CA ASN A 51 7.72 -6.85 -15.61
C ASN A 51 9.12 -7.29 -15.10
N LEU A 52 9.22 -7.85 -13.89
CA LEU A 52 10.45 -8.39 -13.29
C LEU A 52 10.33 -9.89 -12.99
N LYS A 53 11.45 -10.55 -12.68
CA LYS A 53 11.54 -12.01 -12.47
C LYS A 53 12.33 -12.31 -11.20
N CYS A 54 11.90 -11.73 -10.08
CA CYS A 54 12.64 -11.74 -8.83
C CYS A 54 12.81 -13.17 -8.28
N VAL A 55 13.99 -13.49 -7.77
CA VAL A 55 14.32 -14.85 -7.27
C VAL A 55 13.53 -15.24 -6.01
N HIS A 56 13.03 -14.26 -5.26
CA HIS A 56 12.32 -14.43 -3.99
C HIS A 56 10.80 -14.19 -4.09
N CYS A 57 10.29 -13.99 -5.30
CA CYS A 57 8.92 -13.50 -5.50
C CYS A 57 7.88 -14.49 -4.93
N TYR A 58 7.25 -14.12 -3.81
CA TYR A 58 6.15 -14.92 -3.24
C TYR A 58 4.91 -14.94 -4.14
N ALA A 59 4.75 -13.94 -5.00
CA ALA A 59 3.56 -13.77 -5.82
C ALA A 59 3.53 -14.68 -7.05
N HIS A 60 4.57 -15.48 -7.28
CA HIS A 60 4.74 -16.32 -8.48
C HIS A 60 4.38 -15.55 -9.75
N ALA A 61 4.96 -14.36 -9.88
CA ALA A 61 4.52 -13.41 -10.88
C ALA A 61 4.73 -13.92 -12.31
N VAL A 62 3.76 -13.60 -13.17
CA VAL A 62 3.69 -14.07 -14.55
C VAL A 62 3.98 -12.95 -15.54
N ASP A 63 4.29 -13.35 -16.76
CA ASP A 63 4.56 -12.42 -17.86
C ASP A 63 3.33 -11.54 -18.14
N PRO A 64 3.48 -10.21 -18.19
CA PRO A 64 2.38 -9.27 -18.23
C PRO A 64 1.62 -9.23 -19.57
N GLU A 65 2.25 -9.68 -20.65
CA GLU A 65 1.66 -9.69 -21.99
C GLU A 65 0.93 -11.02 -22.28
N LYS A 66 1.18 -12.06 -21.49
CA LYS A 66 0.66 -13.42 -21.71
C LYS A 66 -0.50 -13.80 -20.79
N HIS A 67 -0.84 -12.91 -19.86
CA HIS A 67 -1.84 -13.18 -18.83
C HIS A 67 -2.74 -11.96 -18.68
N GLU A 68 -3.94 -12.20 -18.18
CA GLU A 68 -4.92 -11.18 -17.87
C GLU A 68 -5.17 -11.11 -16.36
N ASP A 69 -5.72 -10.00 -15.90
CA ASP A 69 -6.10 -9.85 -14.50
C ASP A 69 -7.43 -10.55 -14.23
N LEU A 70 -7.47 -11.38 -13.19
CA LEU A 70 -8.68 -12.15 -12.84
C LEU A 70 -9.87 -11.29 -12.41
N ILE A 71 -9.59 -10.09 -11.87
CA ILE A 71 -10.59 -9.16 -11.35
C ILE A 71 -10.67 -7.97 -12.30
N SER A 72 -11.84 -7.78 -12.92
CA SER A 72 -12.13 -6.63 -13.78
C SER A 72 -12.10 -5.30 -13.01
N THR A 73 -12.04 -4.18 -13.72
CA THR A 73 -12.06 -2.85 -13.10
C THR A 73 -13.34 -2.61 -12.30
N ASP A 74 -14.50 -2.96 -12.83
CA ASP A 74 -15.79 -2.79 -12.15
C ASP A 74 -15.85 -3.61 -10.86
N LYS A 75 -15.43 -4.88 -10.92
CA LYS A 75 -15.38 -5.72 -9.72
C LYS A 75 -14.36 -5.19 -8.70
N GLY A 76 -13.27 -4.59 -9.18
CA GLY A 76 -12.31 -3.89 -8.35
C GLY A 76 -12.92 -2.70 -7.59
N LYS A 77 -13.74 -1.90 -8.25
CA LYS A 77 -14.47 -0.78 -7.61
C LYS A 77 -15.49 -1.27 -6.59
N GLU A 78 -16.20 -2.36 -6.87
CA GLU A 78 -17.10 -3.00 -5.89
C GLU A 78 -16.33 -3.42 -4.63
N ILE A 79 -15.16 -4.06 -4.78
CA ILE A 79 -14.32 -4.44 -3.63
C ILE A 79 -13.89 -3.21 -2.83
N ILE A 80 -13.51 -2.12 -3.51
CA ILE A 80 -13.13 -0.86 -2.85
C ILE A 80 -14.33 -0.28 -2.09
N ASP A 81 -15.52 -0.30 -2.67
CA ASP A 81 -16.75 0.20 -2.06
C ASP A 81 -17.10 -0.57 -0.78
N ASP A 82 -17.03 -1.91 -0.84
CA ASP A 82 -17.26 -2.78 0.32
C ASP A 82 -16.26 -2.48 1.45
N LEU A 83 -14.98 -2.30 1.11
CA LEU A 83 -13.92 -1.99 2.08
C LEU A 83 -14.05 -0.59 2.67
N ALA A 84 -14.44 0.40 1.86
CA ALA A 84 -14.72 1.75 2.32
C ALA A 84 -15.93 1.76 3.26
N GLN A 85 -17.01 1.05 2.92
CA GLN A 85 -18.20 0.91 3.76
C GLN A 85 -17.86 0.19 5.08
N TYR A 86 -16.98 -0.81 5.03
CA TYR A 86 -16.46 -1.47 6.23
C TYR A 86 -15.61 -0.52 7.11
N GLY A 87 -15.10 0.57 6.55
CA GLY A 87 -14.26 1.56 7.23
C GLY A 87 -12.78 1.21 7.23
N ALA A 88 -12.29 0.44 6.24
CA ALA A 88 -10.86 0.18 6.11
C ALA A 88 -10.11 1.51 5.84
N PRO A 89 -9.13 1.88 6.67
CA PRO A 89 -8.52 3.21 6.59
C PRO A 89 -7.51 3.33 5.44
N VAL A 90 -6.90 2.21 5.04
CA VAL A 90 -5.80 2.19 4.07
C VAL A 90 -6.01 1.08 3.06
N MET A 91 -5.88 1.43 1.79
CA MET A 91 -5.81 0.51 0.65
C MET A 91 -4.40 0.57 0.07
N LEU A 92 -3.64 -0.51 0.22
CA LEU A 92 -2.32 -0.68 -0.38
C LEU A 92 -2.45 -1.51 -1.66
N PHE A 93 -2.24 -0.88 -2.80
CA PHE A 93 -2.20 -1.56 -4.10
C PHE A 93 -0.82 -2.20 -4.31
N SER A 94 -0.83 -3.52 -4.47
CA SER A 94 0.32 -4.39 -4.67
C SER A 94 -0.02 -5.45 -5.71
N GLY A 95 0.62 -6.61 -5.67
CA GLY A 95 0.56 -7.65 -6.70
C GLY A 95 1.75 -7.54 -7.64
N GLY A 96 1.92 -8.52 -8.53
CA GLY A 96 3.14 -8.73 -9.31
C GLY A 96 3.92 -7.44 -9.55
N GLU A 97 3.40 -6.56 -10.39
CA GLU A 97 3.70 -5.13 -10.37
C GLU A 97 2.40 -4.34 -10.62
N PRO A 98 1.91 -3.52 -9.67
CA PRO A 98 0.66 -2.77 -9.86
C PRO A 98 0.72 -1.81 -11.05
N LEU A 99 1.87 -1.21 -11.37
CA LEU A 99 2.01 -0.28 -12.51
C LEU A 99 1.88 -0.94 -13.89
N VAL A 100 1.88 -2.27 -13.97
CA VAL A 100 1.57 -3.01 -15.21
C VAL A 100 0.06 -2.98 -15.50
N ARG A 101 -0.76 -2.80 -14.47
CA ARG A 101 -2.22 -2.79 -14.59
C ARG A 101 -2.70 -1.39 -14.97
N LYS A 102 -3.35 -1.29 -16.15
CA LYS A 102 -3.66 0.00 -16.81
C LYS A 102 -4.67 0.86 -16.02
N ASP A 103 -5.58 0.22 -15.30
CA ASP A 103 -6.63 0.83 -14.49
C ASP A 103 -6.21 1.12 -13.04
N LEU A 104 -4.91 0.99 -12.69
CA LEU A 104 -4.43 1.29 -11.33
C LEU A 104 -4.80 2.72 -10.89
N VAL A 105 -4.58 3.70 -11.75
CA VAL A 105 -4.83 5.13 -11.43
C VAL A 105 -6.31 5.36 -11.17
N GLU A 106 -7.19 4.72 -11.95
CA GLU A 106 -8.63 4.79 -11.79
C GLU A 106 -9.09 4.15 -10.48
N LEU A 107 -8.59 2.94 -10.16
CA LEU A 107 -8.92 2.24 -8.92
C LEU A 107 -8.40 2.98 -7.69
N ALA A 108 -7.18 3.51 -7.76
CA ALA A 108 -6.59 4.30 -6.68
C ALA A 108 -7.37 5.60 -6.46
N LYS A 109 -7.79 6.27 -7.53
CA LYS A 109 -8.65 7.45 -7.46
C LYS A 109 -10.02 7.12 -6.84
N HIS A 110 -10.61 6.00 -7.23
CA HIS A 110 -11.88 5.55 -6.65
C HIS A 110 -11.74 5.33 -5.14
N ALA A 111 -10.66 4.70 -4.68
CA ALA A 111 -10.39 4.51 -3.25
C ALA A 111 -10.21 5.84 -2.50
N THR A 112 -9.47 6.80 -3.06
CA THR A 112 -9.28 8.12 -2.43
C THR A 112 -10.58 8.92 -2.39
N ASP A 113 -11.38 8.87 -3.45
CA ASP A 113 -12.68 9.57 -3.53
C ASP A 113 -13.69 8.98 -2.51
N LYS A 114 -13.50 7.70 -2.11
CA LYS A 114 -14.24 7.04 -1.02
C LYS A 114 -13.68 7.33 0.38
N GLY A 115 -12.69 8.21 0.50
CA GLY A 115 -12.10 8.63 1.77
C GLY A 115 -11.04 7.66 2.33
N MET A 116 -10.65 6.63 1.58
CA MET A 116 -9.57 5.73 1.99
C MET A 116 -8.21 6.36 1.71
N ARG A 117 -7.23 6.08 2.56
CA ARG A 117 -5.83 6.40 2.27
C ARG A 117 -5.27 5.40 1.26
N ALA A 118 -5.13 5.81 0.00
CA ALA A 118 -4.49 4.98 -1.02
C ALA A 118 -2.96 5.10 -0.95
N VAL A 119 -2.30 3.96 -1.09
CA VAL A 119 -0.84 3.81 -1.13
C VAL A 119 -0.46 2.70 -2.10
N ILE A 120 0.77 2.71 -2.63
CA ILE A 120 1.24 1.67 -3.56
C ILE A 120 2.56 1.05 -3.12
N SER A 121 2.74 -0.24 -3.42
CA SER A 121 4.03 -0.94 -3.34
C SER A 121 4.43 -1.40 -4.73
N THR A 122 5.55 -0.90 -5.24
CA THR A 122 5.99 -1.08 -6.62
C THR A 122 7.49 -1.39 -6.69
N ASN A 123 7.92 -2.02 -7.78
CA ASN A 123 9.33 -2.15 -8.13
C ASN A 123 9.93 -0.83 -8.67
N GLY A 124 9.08 0.17 -8.98
CA GLY A 124 9.49 1.53 -9.39
C GLY A 124 9.99 1.67 -10.82
N THR A 125 10.21 0.58 -11.55
CA THR A 125 10.84 0.60 -12.89
C THR A 125 9.97 1.26 -13.98
N LEU A 126 8.66 1.36 -13.73
CA LEU A 126 7.66 1.95 -14.63
C LEU A 126 7.25 3.37 -14.23
N ILE A 127 7.81 3.93 -13.16
CA ILE A 127 7.51 5.31 -12.76
C ILE A 127 8.23 6.25 -13.71
N THR A 128 7.49 6.88 -14.64
CA THR A 128 7.92 8.05 -15.43
C THR A 128 7.63 9.37 -14.70
N LYS A 129 8.09 10.51 -15.23
CA LYS A 129 7.74 11.84 -14.71
C LYS A 129 6.22 12.07 -14.79
N GLU A 130 5.61 11.62 -15.88
CA GLU A 130 4.19 11.69 -16.15
C GLU A 130 3.43 10.78 -15.19
N LYS A 131 3.85 9.51 -15.05
CA LYS A 131 3.25 8.60 -14.09
C LYS A 131 3.35 9.11 -12.66
N ALA A 132 4.49 9.68 -12.27
CA ALA A 132 4.66 10.29 -10.95
C ALA A 132 3.69 11.46 -10.70
N ARG A 133 3.39 12.28 -11.73
CA ARG A 133 2.38 13.34 -11.66
C ARG A 133 0.97 12.76 -11.52
N GLU A 134 0.60 11.78 -12.34
CA GLU A 134 -0.70 11.11 -12.25
C GLU A 134 -0.91 10.51 -10.85
N LEU A 135 0.08 9.79 -10.32
CA LEU A 135 0.05 9.20 -8.98
C LEU A 135 -0.11 10.27 -7.87
N LYS A 136 0.50 11.44 -8.05
CA LYS A 136 0.34 12.58 -7.14
C LYS A 136 -1.05 13.20 -7.25
N GLU A 137 -1.59 13.35 -8.45
CA GLU A 137 -2.92 13.92 -8.73
C GLU A 137 -4.04 13.06 -8.17
N VAL A 138 -3.87 11.73 -8.18
CA VAL A 138 -4.75 10.78 -7.48
C VAL A 138 -4.81 11.05 -5.97
N GLY A 139 -3.78 11.65 -5.40
CA GLY A 139 -3.69 11.86 -3.95
C GLY A 139 -3.08 10.66 -3.22
N LEU A 140 -2.24 9.87 -3.88
CA LEU A 140 -1.48 8.82 -3.20
C LEU A 140 -0.62 9.43 -2.10
N SER A 141 -0.84 8.93 -0.88
CA SER A 141 -0.15 9.43 0.31
C SER A 141 1.22 8.79 0.53
N TYR A 142 1.51 7.68 -0.17
CA TYR A 142 2.77 6.95 -0.06
C TYR A 142 3.01 6.06 -1.29
N VAL A 143 4.27 6.01 -1.73
CA VAL A 143 4.77 5.13 -2.79
C VAL A 143 5.99 4.39 -2.24
N GLY A 144 5.87 3.09 -2.03
CA GLY A 144 6.98 2.22 -1.63
C GLY A 144 7.69 1.68 -2.86
N ILE A 145 8.99 2.00 -3.03
CA ILE A 145 9.83 1.44 -4.09
C ILE A 145 10.71 0.36 -3.50
N SER A 146 10.67 -0.83 -4.10
CA SER A 146 11.41 -1.97 -3.59
C SER A 146 12.84 -1.99 -4.13
N LEU A 147 13.84 -1.95 -3.25
CA LEU A 147 15.27 -1.97 -3.60
C LEU A 147 16.01 -3.05 -2.77
N ASP A 148 16.49 -4.11 -3.42
CA ASP A 148 17.15 -5.24 -2.74
C ASP A 148 18.69 -5.22 -2.83
N GLY A 149 19.30 -4.04 -2.74
CA GLY A 149 20.75 -3.87 -2.74
C GLY A 149 21.25 -2.83 -3.75
N MET A 150 22.58 -2.76 -3.90
CA MET A 150 23.25 -1.93 -4.91
C MET A 150 23.03 -2.52 -6.32
N GLU A 151 23.37 -1.75 -7.37
CA GLU A 151 22.99 -2.03 -8.76
C GLU A 151 23.18 -3.49 -9.20
N ASP A 152 24.36 -4.06 -9.05
CA ASP A 152 24.64 -5.44 -9.48
C ASP A 152 23.82 -6.48 -8.71
N VAL A 153 23.73 -6.32 -7.39
CA VAL A 153 22.96 -7.22 -6.52
C VAL A 153 21.48 -7.11 -6.82
N HIS A 154 20.97 -5.88 -6.93
CA HIS A 154 19.56 -5.61 -7.21
C HIS A 154 19.15 -6.18 -8.57
N ASN A 155 19.93 -5.92 -9.63
CA ASN A 155 19.63 -6.43 -10.97
C ASN A 155 19.61 -7.96 -11.01
N LYS A 156 20.58 -8.61 -10.35
CA LYS A 156 20.63 -10.08 -10.25
C LYS A 156 19.45 -10.62 -9.46
N PHE A 157 19.13 -10.03 -8.32
CA PHE A 157 18.08 -10.50 -7.42
C PHE A 157 16.67 -10.27 -7.97
N ARG A 158 16.48 -9.20 -8.74
CA ARG A 158 15.23 -8.87 -9.45
C ARG A 158 15.10 -9.55 -10.83
N GLY A 159 16.15 -10.20 -11.30
CA GLY A 159 16.14 -11.02 -12.52
C GLY A 159 16.05 -10.26 -13.83
N VAL A 160 16.28 -8.94 -13.83
CA VAL A 160 16.21 -8.08 -15.02
C VAL A 160 17.35 -7.05 -14.99
N PRO A 161 18.14 -6.92 -16.08
CA PRO A 161 19.18 -5.89 -16.17
C PRO A 161 18.61 -4.48 -16.06
N ASN A 162 19.41 -3.56 -15.50
CA ASN A 162 19.06 -2.14 -15.33
C ASN A 162 17.82 -1.87 -14.45
N ALA A 163 17.30 -2.85 -13.71
CA ALA A 163 16.19 -2.65 -12.78
C ALA A 163 16.51 -1.54 -11.77
N PHE A 164 17.71 -1.57 -11.17
CA PHE A 164 18.14 -0.57 -10.18
C PHE A 164 18.08 0.85 -10.74
N LYS A 165 18.73 1.08 -11.89
CA LYS A 165 18.75 2.40 -12.56
C LYS A 165 17.35 2.89 -12.92
N LYS A 166 16.46 2.00 -13.35
CA LYS A 166 15.06 2.35 -13.65
C LYS A 166 14.31 2.75 -12.37
N SER A 167 14.47 2.00 -11.28
CA SER A 167 13.83 2.26 -9.99
C SER A 167 14.35 3.52 -9.28
N THR A 168 15.58 3.96 -9.55
CA THR A 168 16.20 5.14 -8.91
C THR A 168 16.36 6.34 -9.84
N ARG A 169 15.69 6.34 -11.00
CA ARG A 169 15.83 7.40 -12.01
C ARG A 169 15.37 8.76 -11.45
N ARG A 170 16.16 9.81 -11.69
CA ARG A 170 15.83 11.21 -11.36
C ARG A 170 15.38 11.95 -12.63
N TYR A 171 14.43 12.89 -12.50
CA TYR A 171 13.81 13.67 -13.59
C TYR A 171 13.89 15.18 -13.35
#